data_AF-A0AAW5L371-F1
#
_entry.id   AF-A0AAW5L371-F1
#
_cell.length_a   1.000
_cell.length_b   1.000
_cell.length_c   1.000
_cell.angle_alpha   90.00
_cell.angle_beta   90.00
_cell.angle_gamma   90.00
#
_symmetry.space_group_name_H-M   'P 1'
#
loop_
_entity.id
_entity.type
_entity.pdbx_description
1 polymer ?
#
loop_
_entity_poly.entity_id
_entity_poly.type
_entity_poly.pdbx_seq_one_letter_code
_entity_poly.pdbx_strand_id
1 'polypeptide(L)'
;MQALGKTVASSKNMILSKFNQSYVLSPNRCTNVFLVGKDKIKDVCNKRLLIDTKTNQEFCPQCISVEQEDQQLAKETLAIKKKNEIIHLYDSFSDNSLINPKLKKATFDNYEPPSMELANAKEVMMNFARNFDPNNSESIVITGDYRVGKSHLCVAATKEIMRKGYSAMFIEMNALFTKITSTWNKNSELTEDKLMSILANVDVLVLDDFGAEFTEKDAEGVTWKKTKTKDILERRLGRTNLFTTNFGVMELAGMYGEREFSRIMEDTQVLKMQGENYSLRNFKKEE
;
A
#
# COMPACT_ATOMS: atom_id res chain seq x y z
N MET A 1 20.68 -23.33 -38.26
CA MET A 1 19.72 -24.32 -37.75
C MET A 1 20.46 -25.59 -37.39
N GLN A 2 20.65 -25.89 -36.11
CA GLN A 2 20.49 -27.25 -35.57
C GLN A 2 20.50 -27.16 -34.04
N ALA A 3 19.46 -27.74 -33.46
CA ALA A 3 19.01 -27.52 -32.09
C ALA A 3 19.92 -28.22 -31.08
N LEU A 4 20.44 -27.45 -30.10
CA LEU A 4 21.00 -28.00 -28.87
C LEU A 4 19.85 -28.47 -27.99
N GLY A 5 19.61 -29.78 -28.00
CA GLY A 5 18.59 -30.44 -27.19
C GLY A 5 18.78 -30.13 -25.70
N LYS A 6 17.77 -29.52 -25.10
CA LYS A 6 17.64 -29.43 -23.64
C LYS A 6 17.30 -30.82 -23.12
N THR A 7 18.30 -31.51 -22.57
CA THR A 7 18.05 -32.72 -21.78
C THR A 7 17.45 -32.28 -20.44
N VAL A 8 16.13 -32.38 -20.33
CA VAL A 8 15.43 -32.22 -19.06
C VAL A 8 15.84 -33.40 -18.18
N ALA A 9 16.60 -33.12 -17.13
CA ALA A 9 17.01 -34.12 -16.15
C ALA A 9 15.76 -34.68 -15.46
N SER A 10 15.38 -35.89 -15.86
CA SER A 10 14.41 -36.75 -15.22
C SER A 10 14.71 -36.87 -13.71
N SER A 11 13.66 -36.70 -12.92
CA SER A 11 13.56 -36.99 -11.50
C SER A 11 13.95 -38.43 -11.18
N LYS A 12 15.25 -38.69 -11.06
CA LYS A 12 15.78 -39.88 -10.39
C LYS A 12 16.58 -39.42 -9.18
N ASN A 13 16.17 -39.92 -8.02
CA ASN A 13 16.81 -39.72 -6.72
C ASN A 13 18.33 -39.87 -6.83
N MET A 14 19.03 -38.74 -6.87
CA MET A 14 20.48 -38.71 -6.83
C MET A 14 20.89 -38.86 -5.36
N ILE A 15 21.06 -40.10 -4.91
CA ILE A 15 21.61 -40.42 -3.59
C ILE A 15 23.09 -40.03 -3.65
N LEU A 16 23.43 -38.88 -3.08
CA LEU A 16 24.81 -38.43 -2.88
C LEU A 16 25.45 -39.28 -1.76
N SER A 17 26.01 -40.42 -2.15
CA SER A 17 26.73 -41.32 -1.25
C SER A 17 28.13 -40.79 -0.94
N LYS A 18 28.25 -39.95 0.10
CA LYS A 18 29.48 -39.83 0.92
C LYS A 18 29.35 -39.14 2.28
N PHE A 19 28.14 -38.83 2.75
CA PHE A 19 27.89 -38.42 4.13
C PHE A 19 26.67 -39.17 4.66
N ASN A 20 26.73 -39.60 5.92
CA ASN A 20 25.74 -40.45 6.58
C ASN A 20 24.43 -39.72 6.94
N GLN A 21 23.97 -38.80 6.07
CA GLN A 21 22.75 -38.00 6.20
C GLN A 21 21.90 -38.19 4.94
N SER A 22 20.76 -38.86 5.09
CA SER A 22 19.70 -38.91 4.09
C SER A 22 18.97 -37.56 4.08
N TYR A 23 18.89 -36.93 2.90
CA TYR A 23 18.14 -35.70 2.67
C TYR A 23 17.04 -35.97 1.64
N VAL A 24 15.86 -35.35 1.81
CA VAL A 24 14.76 -35.41 0.83
C VAL A 24 14.41 -34.01 0.32
N LEU A 25 13.83 -33.93 -0.89
CA LEU A 25 13.44 -32.64 -1.49
C LEU A 25 12.22 -32.07 -0.78
N SER A 26 12.31 -30.81 -0.35
CA SER A 26 11.15 -30.05 0.14
C SER A 26 10.27 -29.57 -1.04
N PRO A 27 8.94 -29.41 -0.83
CA PRO A 27 8.08 -28.67 -1.74
C PRO A 27 8.36 -27.16 -1.75
N ASN A 28 9.00 -26.63 -0.70
CA ASN A 28 9.28 -25.21 -0.53
C ASN A 28 10.55 -24.79 -1.27
N ARG A 29 10.63 -23.49 -1.57
CA ARG A 29 11.81 -22.84 -2.14
C ARG A 29 12.39 -21.87 -1.14
N CYS A 30 13.72 -21.75 -1.16
CA CYS A 30 14.43 -20.76 -0.38
C CYS A 30 13.96 -19.36 -0.76
N THR A 31 13.99 -18.45 0.20
CA THR A 31 13.63 -17.03 0.05
C THR A 31 14.72 -16.11 0.63
N ASN A 32 15.90 -16.66 0.93
CA ASN A 32 17.02 -15.88 1.46
C ASN A 32 17.47 -14.83 0.45
N VAL A 33 17.88 -13.68 0.95
CA VAL A 33 18.36 -12.55 0.15
C VAL A 33 19.84 -12.37 0.41
N PHE A 34 20.61 -12.13 -0.66
CA PHE A 34 22.05 -11.91 -0.57
C PHE A 34 22.46 -10.59 -1.21
N LEU A 35 23.54 -10.02 -0.71
CA LEU A 35 24.24 -8.91 -1.34
C LEU A 35 25.36 -9.49 -2.22
N VAL A 36 25.32 -9.20 -3.52
CA VAL A 36 26.35 -9.67 -4.47
C VAL A 36 27.12 -8.46 -5.01
N GLY A 37 28.45 -8.48 -4.82
CA GLY A 37 29.39 -7.53 -5.41
C GLY A 37 29.47 -6.13 -4.74
N LYS A 38 30.41 -5.30 -5.22
CA LYS A 38 30.62 -3.91 -4.74
C LYS A 38 29.40 -3.01 -4.95
N ASP A 39 28.56 -3.35 -5.93
CA ASP A 39 27.34 -2.62 -6.28
C ASP A 39 26.09 -3.10 -5.52
N LYS A 40 26.23 -4.04 -4.55
CA LYS A 40 25.14 -4.58 -3.72
C LYS A 40 23.93 -5.05 -4.54
N ILE A 41 24.17 -5.81 -5.61
CA ILE A 41 23.09 -6.40 -6.41
C ILE A 41 22.39 -7.44 -5.53
N LYS A 42 21.10 -7.25 -5.31
CA LYS A 42 20.27 -8.09 -4.44
C LYS A 42 19.71 -9.22 -5.26
N ASP A 43 20.03 -10.46 -4.90
CA ASP A 43 19.42 -11.63 -5.50
C ASP A 43 18.62 -12.40 -4.45
N VAL A 44 17.41 -12.81 -4.81
CA VAL A 44 16.57 -13.65 -3.97
C VAL A 44 16.85 -15.08 -4.37
N CYS A 45 17.37 -15.87 -3.44
CA CYS A 45 17.53 -17.30 -3.66
C CYS A 45 16.17 -17.90 -4.02
N ASN A 46 16.14 -18.79 -5.00
CA ASN A 46 14.93 -19.52 -5.38
C ASN A 46 15.20 -21.02 -5.54
N LYS A 47 16.25 -21.49 -4.86
CA LYS A 47 16.68 -22.89 -4.87
C LYS A 47 15.74 -23.74 -4.02
N ARG A 48 15.63 -25.01 -4.38
CA ARG A 48 14.78 -25.96 -3.68
C ARG A 48 15.40 -26.28 -2.30
N LEU A 49 14.57 -26.33 -1.27
CA LEU A 49 15.02 -26.70 0.08
C LEU A 49 15.20 -28.22 0.17
N LEU A 50 16.05 -28.64 1.11
CA LEU A 50 16.23 -30.03 1.50
C LEU A 50 15.73 -30.21 2.94
N ILE A 51 15.11 -31.35 3.23
CA ILE A 51 14.74 -31.78 4.58
C ILE A 51 15.77 -32.80 5.05
N ASP A 52 16.40 -32.56 6.19
CA ASP A 52 17.22 -33.58 6.87
C ASP A 52 16.29 -34.64 7.47
N THR A 53 16.42 -35.90 7.05
CA THR A 53 15.57 -37.00 7.53
C THR A 53 15.73 -37.35 9.00
N LYS A 54 16.80 -36.89 9.67
CA LYS A 54 17.04 -37.13 11.11
C LYS A 54 16.44 -36.04 11.99
N THR A 55 16.56 -34.78 11.59
CA THR A 55 16.08 -33.63 12.38
C THR A 55 14.73 -33.09 11.89
N ASN A 56 14.29 -33.52 10.70
CA ASN A 56 13.12 -33.01 9.99
C ASN A 56 13.15 -31.49 9.75
N GLN A 57 14.35 -30.89 9.72
CA GLN A 57 14.53 -29.46 9.45
C GLN A 57 14.78 -29.19 7.97
N GLU A 58 14.13 -28.14 7.46
CA GLU A 58 14.36 -27.62 6.11
C GLU A 58 15.54 -26.66 6.08
N PHE A 59 16.41 -26.80 5.08
CA PHE A 59 17.49 -25.86 4.83
C PHE A 59 17.81 -25.71 3.34
N CYS A 60 18.43 -24.60 2.98
CA CYS A 60 18.94 -24.40 1.63
C CYS A 60 20.44 -24.75 1.59
N PRO A 61 20.87 -25.75 0.80
CA PRO A 61 22.27 -26.17 0.75
C PRO A 61 23.21 -25.09 0.22
N GLN A 62 22.67 -24.11 -0.52
CA GLN A 62 23.45 -23.01 -1.08
C GLN A 62 23.52 -21.79 -0.15
N CYS A 63 22.64 -21.70 0.85
CA CYS A 63 22.54 -20.53 1.74
C CYS A 63 23.04 -20.82 3.15
N ILE A 64 23.24 -22.10 3.50
CA ILE A 64 23.68 -22.53 4.83
C ILE A 64 25.07 -21.96 5.18
N SER A 65 25.86 -21.61 4.18
CA SER A 65 27.20 -21.02 4.31
C SER A 65 27.21 -19.50 4.37
N VAL A 66 26.05 -18.83 4.30
CA VAL A 66 25.98 -17.36 4.39
C VAL A 66 25.72 -16.97 5.84
N GLU A 67 26.55 -16.08 6.37
CA GLU A 67 26.42 -15.58 7.74
C GLU A 67 25.05 -14.90 7.96
N GLN A 68 24.50 -15.07 9.15
CA GLN A 68 23.16 -14.54 9.49
C GLN A 68 23.14 -13.00 9.40
N GLU A 69 24.24 -12.34 9.74
CA GLU A 69 24.40 -10.88 9.66
C GLU A 69 24.29 -10.37 8.21
N ASP A 70 24.95 -11.05 7.26
CA ASP A 70 24.87 -10.70 5.83
C ASP A 70 23.45 -10.86 5.27
N GLN A 71 22.73 -11.91 5.71
CA GLN A 71 21.33 -12.10 5.33
C GLN A 71 20.43 -11.02 5.91
N GLN A 72 20.69 -10.59 7.15
CA GLN A 72 19.94 -9.52 7.81
C GLN A 72 20.16 -8.18 7.10
N LEU A 73 21.41 -7.83 6.82
CA LEU A 73 21.77 -6.62 6.08
C LEU A 73 21.15 -6.61 4.67
N ALA A 74 21.11 -7.76 3.99
CA ALA A 74 20.47 -7.89 2.68
C ALA A 74 18.96 -7.60 2.73
N LYS A 75 18.26 -8.12 3.76
CA LYS A 75 16.83 -7.85 4.01
C LYS A 75 16.57 -6.38 4.28
N GLU A 76 17.33 -5.76 5.17
CA GLU A 76 17.21 -4.33 5.50
C GLU A 76 17.45 -3.46 4.27
N THR A 77 18.51 -3.75 3.52
CA THR A 77 18.82 -3.00 2.30
C THR A 77 17.68 -3.17 1.28
N LEU A 78 17.11 -4.37 1.12
CA LEU A 78 15.97 -4.61 0.23
C LEU A 78 14.74 -3.79 0.65
N ALA A 79 14.44 -3.74 1.95
CA ALA A 79 13.36 -2.92 2.49
C ALA A 79 13.58 -1.42 2.18
N ILE A 80 14.80 -0.91 2.39
CA ILE A 80 15.16 0.49 2.06
C ILE A 80 14.98 0.76 0.56
N LYS A 81 15.40 -0.15 -0.32
CA LYS A 81 15.26 0.04 -1.77
C LYS A 81 13.79 0.03 -2.19
N LYS A 82 12.97 -0.90 -1.68
CA LYS A 82 11.52 -0.90 -1.93
C LYS A 82 10.89 0.42 -1.47
N LYS A 83 11.27 0.89 -0.28
CA LYS A 83 10.82 2.17 0.25
C LYS A 83 11.24 3.34 -0.65
N ASN A 84 12.48 3.37 -1.13
CA ASN A 84 12.97 4.41 -2.04
C ASN A 84 12.29 4.34 -3.42
N GLU A 85 12.00 3.15 -3.93
CA GLU A 85 11.22 2.98 -5.17
C GLU A 85 9.81 3.53 -5.01
N ILE A 86 9.16 3.29 -3.87
CA ILE A 86 7.87 3.87 -3.54
C ILE A 86 7.96 5.40 -3.46
N ILE A 87 8.98 5.95 -2.78
CA ILE A 87 9.20 7.40 -2.66
C ILE A 87 9.43 8.04 -4.04
N HIS A 88 10.35 7.52 -4.85
CA HIS A 88 10.61 8.06 -6.19
C HIS A 88 9.37 8.03 -7.08
N LEU A 89 8.57 6.98 -6.95
CA LEU A 89 7.37 6.87 -7.74
C LEU A 89 6.28 7.81 -7.22
N TYR A 90 6.17 7.98 -5.90
CA TYR A 90 5.36 9.02 -5.28
C TYR A 90 5.75 10.41 -5.80
N ASP A 91 7.05 10.73 -5.88
CA ASP A 91 7.52 12.00 -6.43
C ASP A 91 7.07 12.15 -7.89
N SER A 92 7.29 11.11 -8.71
CA SER A 92 6.84 11.06 -10.12
C SER A 92 5.33 11.24 -10.28
N PHE A 93 4.55 10.77 -9.31
CA PHE A 93 3.09 10.95 -9.26
C PHE A 93 2.68 12.34 -8.76
N SER A 94 3.43 12.90 -7.83
CA SER A 94 3.16 14.21 -7.23
C SER A 94 3.45 15.36 -8.20
N ASP A 95 4.33 15.15 -9.19
CA ASP A 95 4.56 16.07 -10.31
C ASP A 95 3.47 16.00 -11.38
N ASN A 96 2.71 14.90 -11.45
CA ASN A 96 1.70 14.62 -12.48
C ASN A 96 0.24 14.56 -11.97
N SER A 97 -0.13 15.45 -11.04
CA SER A 97 -1.55 15.78 -10.76
C SER A 97 -2.40 14.75 -9.99
N LEU A 98 -1.85 14.08 -8.96
CA LEU A 98 -2.67 13.29 -8.00
C LEU A 98 -3.08 14.05 -6.72
N ILE A 99 -2.49 15.22 -6.49
CA ILE A 99 -2.78 16.07 -5.32
C ILE A 99 -3.01 17.49 -5.80
N ASN A 100 -4.14 18.09 -5.41
CA ASN A 100 -4.42 19.50 -5.66
C ASN A 100 -3.25 20.37 -5.13
N PRO A 101 -2.69 21.31 -5.92
CA PRO A 101 -1.58 22.17 -5.47
C PRO A 101 -1.79 22.86 -4.12
N LYS A 102 -3.05 23.15 -3.74
CA LYS A 102 -3.38 23.70 -2.42
C LYS A 102 -3.10 22.71 -1.29
N LEU A 103 -3.40 21.43 -1.50
CA LEU A 103 -3.15 20.37 -0.53
C LEU A 103 -1.65 20.07 -0.39
N LYS A 104 -0.82 20.34 -1.41
CA LYS A 104 0.65 20.19 -1.28
C LYS A 104 1.23 20.99 -0.11
N LYS A 105 0.61 22.10 0.31
CA LYS A 105 1.04 22.90 1.47
C LYS A 105 0.32 22.56 2.77
N ALA A 106 -0.65 21.64 2.77
CA ALA A 106 -1.43 21.27 3.95
C ALA A 106 -0.53 20.69 5.07
N THR A 107 -0.67 21.22 6.27
CA THR A 107 -0.06 20.73 7.52
C THR A 107 -1.09 20.81 8.63
N PHE A 108 -0.84 20.18 9.78
CA PHE A 108 -1.72 20.38 10.93
C PHE A 108 -1.69 21.83 11.41
N ASP A 109 -0.52 22.49 11.36
CA ASP A 109 -0.36 23.87 11.84
C ASP A 109 -1.21 24.87 11.05
N ASN A 110 -1.33 24.71 9.73
CA ASN A 110 -2.12 25.62 8.89
C ASN A 110 -3.58 25.17 8.67
N TYR A 111 -4.04 24.16 9.41
CA TYR A 111 -5.46 23.86 9.52
C TYR A 111 -6.07 24.60 10.71
N GLU A 112 -6.95 25.55 10.41
CA GLU A 112 -7.65 26.39 11.38
C GLU A 112 -9.11 25.90 11.57
N PRO A 113 -9.37 25.04 12.57
CA PRO A 113 -10.69 24.45 12.77
C PRO A 113 -11.73 25.53 13.16
N PRO A 114 -12.89 25.59 12.47
CA PRO A 114 -13.98 26.49 12.82
C PRO A 114 -14.69 26.24 14.14
N SER A 115 -14.70 24.99 14.58
CA SER A 115 -15.52 24.50 15.67
C SER A 115 -14.69 23.58 16.57
N MET A 116 -15.17 23.37 17.79
CA MET A 116 -14.55 22.45 18.72
C MET A 116 -14.56 21.00 18.19
N GLU A 117 -15.59 20.61 17.45
CA GLU A 117 -15.68 19.29 16.80
C GLU A 117 -14.57 19.11 15.75
N LEU A 118 -14.35 20.12 14.90
CA LEU A 118 -13.30 20.07 13.89
C LEU A 118 -11.89 20.20 14.50
N ALA A 119 -11.76 20.86 15.66
CA ALA A 119 -10.53 20.86 16.44
C ALA A 119 -10.24 19.48 17.04
N ASN A 120 -11.26 18.80 17.57
CA ASN A 120 -11.11 17.42 18.04
C ASN A 120 -10.74 16.46 16.90
N ALA A 121 -11.34 16.62 15.72
CA ALA A 121 -10.96 15.83 14.54
C ALA A 121 -9.48 16.05 14.13
N LYS A 122 -8.99 17.29 14.21
CA LYS A 122 -7.57 17.61 14.03
C LYS A 122 -6.70 16.86 15.03
N GLU A 123 -7.03 16.91 16.33
CA GLU A 123 -6.28 16.24 17.39
C GLU A 123 -6.26 14.71 17.23
N VAL A 124 -7.39 14.10 16.85
CA VAL A 124 -7.46 12.65 16.53
C VAL A 124 -6.48 12.30 15.41
N MET A 125 -6.49 13.06 14.31
CA MET A 125 -5.60 12.81 13.17
C MET A 125 -4.12 13.07 13.51
N MET A 126 -3.83 14.07 14.34
CA MET A 126 -2.48 14.33 14.85
C MET A 126 -1.98 13.18 15.73
N ASN A 127 -2.81 12.69 16.66
CA ASN A 127 -2.46 11.57 17.52
C ASN A 127 -2.25 10.28 16.72
N PHE A 128 -3.12 10.01 15.73
CA PHE A 128 -2.95 8.91 14.79
C PHE A 128 -1.58 8.99 14.07
N ALA A 129 -1.23 10.14 13.49
CA ALA A 129 0.04 10.27 12.77
C ALA A 129 1.27 10.13 13.68
N ARG A 130 1.22 10.73 14.88
CA ARG A 130 2.28 10.63 15.90
C ARG A 130 2.51 9.21 16.36
N ASN A 131 1.44 8.46 16.58
CA ASN A 131 1.49 7.11 17.14
C ASN A 131 1.44 6.00 16.08
N PHE A 132 1.46 6.35 14.79
CA PHE A 132 1.43 5.38 13.69
C PHE A 132 2.47 4.26 13.87
N ASP A 133 2.00 3.02 13.79
CA ASP A 133 2.76 1.77 13.81
C ASP A 133 2.28 0.88 12.66
N PRO A 134 3.15 0.49 11.71
CA PRO A 134 2.76 -0.37 10.57
C PRO A 134 2.33 -1.78 10.98
N ASN A 135 2.60 -2.22 12.21
CA ASN A 135 2.17 -3.54 12.72
C ASN A 135 0.78 -3.51 13.34
N ASN A 136 0.21 -2.32 13.55
CA ASN A 136 -1.13 -2.14 14.09
C ASN A 136 -2.03 -1.54 13.00
N SER A 137 -2.97 -2.34 12.50
CA SER A 137 -3.84 -1.97 11.38
C SER A 137 -4.99 -1.06 11.83
N GLU A 138 -4.67 0.17 12.22
CA GLU A 138 -5.68 1.18 12.54
C GLU A 138 -6.02 1.99 11.29
N SER A 139 -7.24 1.82 10.77
CA SER A 139 -7.74 2.62 9.64
C SER A 139 -8.71 3.70 10.13
N ILE A 140 -8.85 4.79 9.37
CA ILE A 140 -9.80 5.87 9.70
C ILE A 140 -10.62 6.26 8.45
N VAL A 141 -11.94 6.30 8.60
CA VAL A 141 -12.84 6.92 7.63
C VAL A 141 -13.28 8.27 8.15
N ILE A 142 -12.88 9.32 7.44
CA ILE A 142 -13.33 10.69 7.68
C ILE A 142 -14.56 10.96 6.82
N THR A 143 -15.72 11.09 7.46
CA THR A 143 -17.00 11.40 6.80
C THR A 143 -17.50 12.78 7.22
N GLY A 144 -18.22 13.47 6.36
CA GLY A 144 -18.93 14.71 6.70
C GLY A 144 -18.98 15.72 5.57
N ASP A 145 -19.24 16.97 5.90
CA ASP A 145 -19.66 17.99 4.93
C ASP A 145 -18.55 18.34 3.93
N TYR A 146 -18.96 18.89 2.80
CA TYR A 146 -18.03 19.32 1.76
C TYR A 146 -17.17 20.50 2.26
N ARG A 147 -15.86 20.44 1.97
CA ARG A 147 -14.87 21.51 2.27
C ARG A 147 -14.69 21.85 3.75
N VAL A 148 -14.84 20.88 4.63
CA VAL A 148 -14.47 21.00 6.07
C VAL A 148 -13.01 20.62 6.36
N GLY A 149 -12.22 20.23 5.35
CA GLY A 149 -10.78 19.94 5.52
C GLY A 149 -10.40 18.48 5.71
N LYS A 150 -11.27 17.51 5.36
CA LYS A 150 -10.98 16.07 5.42
C LYS A 150 -9.66 15.69 4.72
N SER A 151 -9.54 16.04 3.44
CA SER A 151 -8.34 15.78 2.62
C SER A 151 -7.11 16.51 3.17
N HIS A 152 -7.28 17.70 3.75
CA HIS A 152 -6.20 18.47 4.38
C HIS A 152 -5.60 17.72 5.56
N LEU A 153 -6.45 17.20 6.46
CA LEU A 153 -5.99 16.43 7.62
C LEU A 153 -5.29 15.14 7.20
N CYS A 154 -5.80 14.43 6.18
CA CYS A 154 -5.10 13.25 5.65
C CYS A 154 -3.73 13.60 5.06
N VAL A 155 -3.61 14.68 4.28
CA VAL A 155 -2.32 15.11 3.73
C VAL A 155 -1.35 15.56 4.84
N ALA A 156 -1.85 16.22 5.89
CA ALA A 156 -1.03 16.56 7.05
C ALA A 156 -0.52 15.30 7.78
N ALA A 157 -1.40 14.32 8.02
CA ALA A 157 -1.05 13.05 8.66
C ALA A 157 0.01 12.28 7.86
N THR A 158 -0.20 12.12 6.54
CA THR A 158 0.75 11.41 5.67
C THR A 158 2.14 12.05 5.68
N LYS A 159 2.23 13.39 5.68
CA LYS A 159 3.52 14.08 5.79
C LYS A 159 4.24 13.78 7.10
N GLU A 160 3.53 13.78 8.22
CA GLU A 160 4.11 13.46 9.53
C GLU A 160 4.60 12.01 9.57
N ILE A 161 3.81 11.08 9.03
CA ILE A 161 4.16 9.65 8.91
C ILE A 161 5.39 9.45 7.99
N MET A 162 5.46 10.19 6.88
CA MET A 162 6.63 10.18 5.99
C MET A 162 7.89 10.73 6.66
N ARG A 163 7.76 11.76 7.51
CA ARG A 163 8.90 12.30 8.30
C ARG A 163 9.44 11.29 9.31
N LYS A 164 8.59 10.39 9.83
CA LYS A 164 9.00 9.25 10.66
C LYS A 164 9.67 8.11 9.86
N GLY A 165 9.73 8.22 8.54
CA GLY A 165 10.35 7.23 7.68
C GLY A 165 9.41 6.08 7.31
N TYR A 166 8.11 6.28 7.29
CA TYR A 166 7.18 5.33 6.69
C TYR A 166 6.76 5.80 5.30
N SER A 167 6.29 4.87 4.48
CA SER A 167 5.74 5.16 3.16
C SER A 167 4.25 5.51 3.28
N ALA A 168 3.85 6.63 2.69
CA ALA A 168 2.46 7.02 2.62
C ALA A 168 2.11 7.49 1.21
N MET A 169 0.90 7.19 0.76
CA MET A 169 0.41 7.63 -0.54
C MET A 169 -0.98 8.23 -0.40
N PHE A 170 -1.19 9.39 -1.04
CA PHE A 170 -2.49 10.02 -1.15
C PHE A 170 -2.94 9.97 -2.60
N ILE A 171 -4.17 9.53 -2.84
CA ILE A 171 -4.75 9.53 -4.18
C ILE A 171 -6.25 9.77 -4.13
N GLU A 172 -6.73 10.67 -5.00
CA GLU A 172 -8.16 10.85 -5.27
C GLU A 172 -8.68 9.67 -6.09
N MET A 173 -9.87 9.14 -5.75
CA MET A 173 -10.46 7.98 -6.42
C MET A 173 -10.55 8.14 -7.95
N ASN A 174 -11.02 9.30 -8.45
CA ASN A 174 -11.11 9.53 -9.90
C ASN A 174 -9.74 9.55 -10.59
N ALA A 175 -8.74 10.14 -9.91
CA ALA A 175 -7.37 10.18 -10.40
C ALA A 175 -6.75 8.77 -10.41
N LEU A 176 -7.05 7.94 -9.40
CA LEU A 176 -6.68 6.53 -9.35
C LEU A 176 -7.21 5.76 -10.56
N PHE A 177 -8.52 5.86 -10.86
CA PHE A 177 -9.11 5.19 -12.01
C PHE A 177 -8.55 5.67 -13.35
N THR A 178 -8.33 6.99 -13.48
CA THR A 178 -7.65 7.57 -14.64
C THR A 178 -6.24 7.02 -14.78
N LYS A 179 -5.53 6.83 -13.66
CA LYS A 179 -4.19 6.24 -13.68
C LYS A 179 -4.21 4.77 -14.10
N ILE A 180 -5.13 3.97 -13.56
CA ILE A 180 -5.30 2.56 -13.93
C ILE A 180 -5.53 2.45 -15.45
N THR A 181 -6.50 3.20 -15.97
CA THR A 181 -6.80 3.18 -17.43
C THR A 181 -5.63 3.67 -18.28
N SER A 182 -4.83 4.64 -17.81
CA SER A 182 -3.63 5.09 -18.52
C SER A 182 -2.58 3.99 -18.71
N THR A 183 -2.53 3.00 -17.79
CA THR A 183 -1.58 1.87 -17.91
C THR A 183 -1.91 0.89 -19.03
N TRP A 184 -3.13 0.95 -19.59
CA TRP A 184 -3.55 0.11 -20.72
C TRP A 184 -2.97 0.58 -22.06
N ASN A 185 -2.38 1.79 -22.09
CA ASN A 185 -1.65 2.26 -23.26
C ASN A 185 -0.34 1.45 -23.40
N LYS A 186 -0.09 0.93 -24.61
CA LYS A 186 1.11 0.15 -24.94
C LYS A 186 2.43 0.89 -24.71
N ASN A 187 2.40 2.22 -24.70
CA ASN A 187 3.55 3.08 -24.45
C ASN A 187 3.64 3.55 -22.98
N SER A 188 2.80 3.02 -22.08
CA SER A 188 2.88 3.38 -20.65
C SER A 188 4.15 2.81 -20.02
N GLU A 189 4.92 3.67 -19.37
CA GLU A 189 6.08 3.27 -18.55
C GLU A 189 5.66 2.53 -17.27
N LEU A 190 4.41 2.70 -16.84
CA LEU A 190 3.84 2.08 -15.65
C LEU A 190 2.79 1.04 -16.06
N THR A 191 2.95 -0.18 -15.56
CA THR A 191 1.95 -1.25 -15.71
C THR A 191 0.94 -1.22 -14.57
N GLU A 192 -0.26 -1.75 -14.82
CA GLU A 192 -1.29 -1.90 -13.80
C GLU A 192 -0.79 -2.74 -12.61
N ASP A 193 -0.16 -3.88 -12.88
CA ASP A 193 0.38 -4.75 -11.83
C ASP A 193 1.37 -4.03 -10.92
N LYS A 194 2.24 -3.19 -11.51
CA LYS A 194 3.19 -2.39 -10.76
C LYS A 194 2.43 -1.40 -9.87
N LEU A 195 1.50 -0.62 -10.45
CA LEU A 195 0.66 0.33 -9.71
C LEU A 195 -0.07 -0.34 -8.53
N MET A 196 -0.73 -1.46 -8.77
CA MET A 196 -1.45 -2.22 -7.75
C MET A 196 -0.50 -2.77 -6.67
N SER A 197 0.72 -3.18 -7.04
CA SER A 197 1.74 -3.60 -6.07
C SER A 197 2.19 -2.45 -5.17
N ILE A 198 2.32 -1.24 -5.70
CA ILE A 198 2.66 -0.05 -4.90
C ILE A 198 1.53 0.28 -3.95
N LEU A 199 0.30 0.41 -4.46
CA LEU A 199 -0.88 0.67 -3.65
C LEU A 199 -1.04 -0.37 -2.56
N ALA A 200 -0.77 -1.65 -2.85
CA ALA A 200 -0.80 -2.70 -1.84
C ALA A 200 0.26 -2.51 -0.75
N ASN A 201 1.48 -2.09 -1.10
CA ASN A 201 2.66 -2.15 -0.21
C ASN A 201 3.02 -0.86 0.54
N VAL A 202 2.39 0.28 0.26
CA VAL A 202 2.60 1.47 1.09
C VAL A 202 2.09 1.25 2.52
N ASP A 203 2.80 1.79 3.52
CA ASP A 203 2.41 1.62 4.93
C ASP A 203 1.06 2.28 5.20
N VAL A 204 0.82 3.46 4.62
CA VAL A 204 -0.48 4.16 4.67
C VAL A 204 -0.96 4.55 3.27
N LEU A 205 -2.20 4.18 2.95
CA LEU A 205 -2.87 4.62 1.73
C LEU A 205 -4.06 5.51 2.08
N VAL A 206 -4.10 6.72 1.50
CA VAL A 206 -5.26 7.61 1.57
C VAL A 206 -6.05 7.50 0.26
N LEU A 207 -7.31 7.12 0.37
CA LEU A 207 -8.29 7.13 -0.70
C LEU A 207 -9.24 8.32 -0.50
N ASP A 208 -9.00 9.39 -1.25
CA ASP A 208 -9.75 10.64 -1.15
C ASP A 208 -10.99 10.62 -2.02
N ASP A 209 -12.10 11.13 -1.49
CA ASP A 209 -13.45 11.06 -2.09
C ASP A 209 -13.91 9.62 -2.36
N PHE A 210 -13.73 8.74 -1.36
CA PHE A 210 -14.18 7.36 -1.37
C PHE A 210 -15.70 7.25 -1.58
N GLY A 211 -16.10 6.49 -2.60
CA GLY A 211 -17.48 6.36 -3.04
C GLY A 211 -17.84 7.28 -4.22
N ALA A 212 -16.97 8.21 -4.62
CA ALA A 212 -17.22 9.08 -5.76
C ALA A 212 -17.41 8.30 -7.08
N GLU A 213 -16.86 7.09 -7.21
CA GLU A 213 -17.08 6.23 -8.38
C GLU A 213 -18.55 5.89 -8.62
N PHE A 214 -19.40 5.91 -7.59
CA PHE A 214 -20.82 5.61 -7.71
C PHE A 214 -21.66 6.81 -8.19
N THR A 215 -21.04 7.98 -8.33
CA THR A 215 -21.71 9.18 -8.86
C THR A 215 -21.82 9.17 -10.39
N GLU A 216 -21.12 8.24 -11.05
CA GLU A 216 -21.17 8.09 -12.50
C GLU A 216 -22.50 7.49 -12.96
N LYS A 217 -22.97 7.98 -14.12
CA LYS A 217 -24.23 7.50 -14.72
C LYS A 217 -24.09 6.18 -15.44
N ASP A 218 -22.86 5.79 -15.80
CA ASP A 218 -22.57 4.56 -16.52
C ASP A 218 -22.39 3.39 -15.57
N ALA A 219 -23.33 2.45 -15.59
CA ALA A 219 -23.34 1.27 -14.71
C ALA A 219 -22.14 0.33 -14.96
N GLU A 220 -21.67 0.22 -16.21
CA GLU A 220 -20.48 -0.59 -16.52
C GLU A 220 -19.23 0.09 -15.94
N GLY A 221 -19.13 1.41 -16.10
CA GLY A 221 -18.17 2.30 -15.44
C GLY A 221 -18.07 2.07 -13.92
N VAL A 222 -19.21 2.13 -13.24
CA VAL A 222 -19.29 1.91 -11.78
C VAL A 222 -18.82 0.50 -11.39
N THR A 223 -19.19 -0.52 -12.18
CA THR A 223 -18.90 -1.92 -11.86
C THR A 223 -17.40 -2.22 -11.86
N TRP A 224 -16.67 -1.78 -12.89
CA TRP A 224 -15.23 -2.04 -12.95
C TRP A 224 -14.47 -1.24 -11.89
N LYS A 225 -14.89 0.00 -11.61
CA LYS A 225 -14.31 0.84 -10.54
C LYS A 225 -14.47 0.21 -9.18
N LYS A 226 -15.70 -0.20 -8.83
CA LYS A 226 -16.00 -0.96 -7.60
C LYS A 226 -15.11 -2.20 -7.49
N THR A 227 -14.93 -2.94 -8.59
CA THR A 227 -14.09 -4.14 -8.62
C THR A 227 -12.62 -3.80 -8.34
N LYS A 228 -12.08 -2.73 -8.92
CA LYS A 228 -10.70 -2.29 -8.67
C LYS A 228 -10.51 -1.76 -7.25
N THR A 229 -11.45 -0.99 -6.73
CA THR A 229 -11.43 -0.54 -5.33
C THR A 229 -11.40 -1.75 -4.39
N LYS A 230 -12.22 -2.76 -4.64
CA LYS A 230 -12.23 -4.01 -3.86
C LYS A 230 -10.89 -4.74 -3.92
N ASP A 231 -10.30 -4.92 -5.10
CA ASP A 231 -9.00 -5.58 -5.26
C ASP A 231 -7.88 -4.85 -4.48
N ILE A 232 -7.88 -3.52 -4.51
CA ILE A 232 -6.92 -2.71 -3.72
C ILE A 232 -7.08 -2.99 -2.23
N LEU A 233 -8.32 -2.97 -1.73
CA LEU A 233 -8.60 -3.16 -0.30
C LEU A 233 -8.30 -4.58 0.17
N GLU A 234 -8.62 -5.60 -0.65
CA GLU A 234 -8.29 -7.00 -0.35
C GLU A 234 -6.78 -7.23 -0.27
N ARG A 235 -5.99 -6.62 -1.16
CA ARG A 235 -4.51 -6.67 -1.10
C ARG A 235 -3.93 -5.91 0.10
N ARG A 236 -4.74 -5.09 0.76
CA ARG A 236 -4.37 -4.27 1.93
C ARG A 236 -5.05 -4.73 3.22
N LEU A 237 -5.60 -5.95 3.28
CA LEU A 237 -6.08 -6.53 4.53
C LEU A 237 -4.96 -6.51 5.58
N GLY A 238 -5.27 -6.04 6.80
CA GLY A 238 -4.30 -5.86 7.87
C GLY A 238 -3.31 -4.71 7.64
N ARG A 239 -3.58 -3.79 6.71
CA ARG A 239 -2.81 -2.55 6.51
C ARG A 239 -3.66 -1.33 6.77
N THR A 240 -3.00 -0.24 7.14
CA THR A 240 -3.66 1.03 7.46
C THR A 240 -4.13 1.76 6.20
N ASN A 241 -5.40 2.16 6.22
CA ASN A 241 -6.03 2.96 5.19
C ASN A 241 -6.69 4.19 5.82
N LEU A 242 -6.57 5.34 5.15
CA LEU A 242 -7.35 6.53 5.45
C LEU A 242 -8.32 6.78 4.32
N PHE A 243 -9.57 7.04 4.64
CA PHE A 243 -10.60 7.34 3.66
C PHE A 243 -11.16 8.72 3.95
N THR A 244 -11.43 9.50 2.92
CA THR A 244 -12.30 10.67 3.04
C THR A 244 -13.56 10.42 2.23
N THR A 245 -14.70 10.87 2.71
CA THR A 245 -15.96 10.70 1.97
C THR A 245 -16.97 11.78 2.36
N ASN A 246 -17.88 12.07 1.44
CA ASN A 246 -19.08 12.88 1.72
C ASN A 246 -20.29 11.99 2.04
N PHE A 247 -20.16 10.66 1.92
CA PHE A 247 -21.23 9.71 2.16
C PHE A 247 -21.26 9.23 3.61
N GLY A 248 -22.44 8.85 4.07
CA GLY A 248 -22.58 8.16 5.35
C GLY A 248 -22.03 6.73 5.29
N VAL A 249 -21.63 6.19 6.44
CA VAL A 249 -21.12 4.80 6.54
C VAL A 249 -22.16 3.78 6.04
N MET A 250 -23.43 3.97 6.39
CA MET A 250 -24.52 3.09 5.93
C MET A 250 -24.77 3.20 4.43
N GLU A 251 -24.59 4.38 3.85
CA GLU A 251 -24.73 4.61 2.42
C GLU A 251 -23.62 3.91 1.65
N LEU A 252 -22.38 4.04 2.11
CA LEU A 252 -21.25 3.29 1.56
C LEU A 252 -21.45 1.78 1.66
N ALA A 253 -22.00 1.29 2.79
CA ALA A 253 -22.33 -0.12 2.94
C ALA A 253 -23.34 -0.59 1.87
N GLY A 254 -24.36 0.22 1.57
CA GLY A 254 -25.30 -0.06 0.48
C GLY A 254 -24.65 -0.07 -0.91
N MET A 255 -23.72 0.86 -1.18
CA MET A 255 -23.01 0.96 -2.47
C MET A 255 -22.05 -0.21 -2.70
N TYR A 256 -21.24 -0.56 -1.70
CA TYR A 256 -20.24 -1.61 -1.81
C TYR A 256 -20.79 -3.03 -1.56
N GLY A 257 -21.92 -3.13 -0.85
CA GLY A 257 -22.46 -4.39 -0.32
C GLY A 257 -22.09 -4.53 1.15
N GLU A 258 -23.08 -4.79 2.01
CA GLU A 258 -22.92 -4.73 3.46
C GLU A 258 -21.85 -5.70 3.98
N ARG A 259 -21.81 -6.91 3.41
CA ARG A 259 -20.87 -7.96 3.82
C ARG A 259 -19.44 -7.59 3.47
N GLU A 260 -19.22 -7.08 2.27
CA GLU A 260 -17.91 -6.66 1.79
C GLU A 260 -17.42 -5.42 2.54
N PHE A 261 -18.32 -4.45 2.73
CA PHE A 261 -18.01 -3.22 3.42
C PHE A 261 -17.68 -3.46 4.90
N SER A 262 -18.40 -4.37 5.57
CA SER A 262 -18.08 -4.76 6.96
C SER A 262 -16.66 -5.32 7.10
N ARG A 263 -16.15 -6.05 6.09
CA ARG A 263 -14.78 -6.59 6.11
C ARG A 263 -13.73 -5.50 5.90
N ILE A 264 -14.03 -4.55 5.03
CA ILE A 264 -13.17 -3.38 4.80
C ILE A 264 -13.07 -2.54 6.09
N MET A 265 -14.14 -2.49 6.87
CA MET A 265 -14.29 -1.61 8.03
C MET A 265 -14.03 -2.26 9.39
N GLU A 266 -13.64 -3.54 9.46
CA GLU A 266 -13.52 -4.33 10.70
C GLU A 266 -12.63 -3.66 11.76
N ASP A 267 -11.53 -3.01 11.33
CA ASP A 267 -10.59 -2.25 12.19
C ASP A 267 -10.54 -0.76 11.82
N THR A 268 -11.69 -0.17 11.48
CA THR A 268 -11.76 1.22 11.00
C THR A 268 -12.53 2.14 11.94
N GLN A 269 -11.85 3.17 12.46
CA GLN A 269 -12.49 4.23 13.22
C GLN A 269 -13.22 5.20 12.29
N VAL A 270 -14.46 5.56 12.63
CA VAL A 270 -15.23 6.58 11.92
C VAL A 270 -15.02 7.94 12.60
N LEU A 271 -14.47 8.90 11.87
CA LEU A 271 -14.30 10.27 12.30
C LEU A 271 -15.28 11.18 11.54
N LYS A 272 -16.22 11.79 12.26
CA LYS A 272 -17.19 12.71 11.66
C LYS A 272 -16.66 14.15 11.71
N MET A 273 -16.72 14.85 10.58
CA MET A 273 -16.37 16.25 10.44
C MET A 273 -17.55 17.03 9.88
N GLN A 274 -18.35 17.65 10.74
CA GLN A 274 -19.48 18.51 10.35
C GLN A 274 -19.12 19.97 10.61
N GLY A 275 -19.55 20.88 9.73
CA GLY A 275 -19.30 22.30 9.94
C GLY A 275 -19.36 23.16 8.68
N GLU A 276 -19.22 24.47 8.90
CA GLU A 276 -19.31 25.45 7.81
C GLU A 276 -18.17 25.28 6.77
N ASN A 277 -18.56 25.36 5.50
CA ASN A 277 -17.67 25.24 4.35
C ASN A 277 -16.55 26.31 4.37
N TYR A 278 -15.29 25.88 4.37
CA TYR A 278 -14.11 26.75 4.43
C TYR A 278 -14.08 27.82 3.33
N SER A 279 -14.70 27.56 2.18
CA SER A 279 -14.71 28.49 1.04
C SER A 279 -15.73 29.64 1.16
N LEU A 280 -16.73 29.52 2.04
CA LEU A 280 -17.74 30.56 2.27
C LEU A 280 -17.32 31.55 3.38
N ARG A 281 -16.26 31.25 4.14
CA ARG A 281 -15.75 32.12 5.20
C ARG A 281 -15.27 33.48 4.72
N ASN A 282 -14.73 33.56 3.50
CA ASN A 282 -14.26 34.83 2.93
C ASN A 282 -15.40 35.67 2.35
N PHE A 283 -16.54 35.07 2.02
CA PHE A 283 -17.70 35.81 1.52
C PHE A 283 -18.50 36.47 2.65
N LYS A 284 -18.55 35.86 3.85
CA LYS A 284 -19.27 36.43 5.02
C LYS A 284 -18.50 37.53 5.78
N LYS A 285 -17.27 37.85 5.40
CA LYS A 285 -16.48 38.93 6.03
C LYS A 285 -16.67 40.30 5.36
N GLU A 286 -17.44 40.36 4.26
CA GLU A 286 -17.71 41.58 3.49
C GLU A 286 -19.14 42.12 3.67
N GLU A 287 -19.93 41.56 4.61
CA GLU A 287 -21.18 42.13 5.11
C GLU A 287 -21.01 42.65 6.55
#